data_AF-A0A1I3GS64-F1
#
_entry.id   AF-A0A1I3GS64-F1
#
_cell.length_a   1.000
_cell.length_b   1.000
_cell.length_c   1.000
_cell.angle_alpha   90.00
_cell.angle_beta   90.00
_cell.angle_gamma   90.00
#
_symmetry.space_group_name_H-M   'P 1'
#
loop_
_entity.id
_entity.type
_entity.pdbx_description
1 polymer ?
#
loop_
_entity_poly.entity_id
_entity_poly.type
_entity_poly.pdbx_seq_one_letter_code
_entity_poly.pdbx_strand_id
1 'polypeptide(L)'
;MKKGRLRYLGLLGFIGFGGVITGNFGMFGFFGFFAFFGASLQQQDEMLRHNLARAGLNGFVVSMLGLSASILAVTMFESWAYLALMVGITFAAQILTFSFSLMHYERKGGVSDDH
;
A
#
# COMPACT_ATOMS: atom_id res chain seq x y z
N MET A 1 -9.11 23.59 -7.05
CA MET A 1 -9.36 22.15 -6.85
C MET A 1 -8.02 21.41 -6.79
N LYS A 2 -7.59 20.88 -5.64
CA LYS A 2 -6.35 20.08 -5.57
C LYS A 2 -6.69 18.64 -5.94
N LYS A 3 -6.28 18.19 -7.13
CA LYS A 3 -6.33 16.77 -7.53
C LYS A 3 -5.58 15.95 -6.49
N GLY A 4 -6.18 14.85 -6.03
CA GLY A 4 -5.57 14.03 -5.01
C GLY A 4 -4.29 13.36 -5.50
N ARG A 5 -3.17 13.64 -4.84
CA ARG A 5 -1.85 13.06 -5.15
C ARG A 5 -1.84 11.53 -5.04
N LEU A 6 -2.79 10.95 -4.31
CA LEU A 6 -2.97 9.51 -4.16
C LEU A 6 -3.15 8.79 -5.50
N ARG A 7 -3.75 9.47 -6.50
CA ARG A 7 -3.94 8.94 -7.85
C ARG A 7 -2.63 8.52 -8.51
N TYR A 8 -1.51 9.14 -8.17
CA TYR A 8 -0.21 8.79 -8.74
C TYR A 8 0.27 7.41 -8.30
N LEU A 9 -0.23 6.86 -7.18
CA LEU A 9 0.02 5.47 -6.82
C LEU A 9 -0.57 4.51 -7.86
N GLY A 10 -1.63 4.90 -8.58
CA GLY A 10 -2.18 4.10 -9.67
C GLY A 10 -1.21 3.86 -10.82
N LEU A 11 -0.20 4.72 -11.00
CA LEU A 11 0.86 4.50 -11.99
C LEU A 11 1.71 3.27 -11.67
N LEU A 12 1.79 2.86 -10.40
CA LEU A 12 2.48 1.61 -10.03
C LEU A 12 1.80 0.38 -10.64
N GLY A 13 0.52 0.48 -11.01
CA GLY A 13 -0.18 -0.60 -11.70
C GLY A 13 0.43 -0.97 -13.06
N PHE A 14 1.12 -0.03 -13.72
CA PHE A 14 1.84 -0.34 -14.96
C PHE A 14 3.00 -1.32 -14.76
N ILE A 15 3.56 -1.44 -13.55
CA ILE A 15 4.58 -2.45 -13.23
C ILE A 15 4.02 -3.87 -13.46
N GLY A 16 2.70 -4.06 -13.32
CA GLY A 16 2.06 -5.35 -13.55
C GLY A 16 2.21 -5.88 -14.98
N PHE A 17 2.38 -4.99 -15.98
CA PHE A 17 2.69 -5.42 -17.34
C PHE A 17 4.06 -6.10 -17.46
N GLY A 18 4.99 -5.83 -16.53
CA GLY A 18 6.26 -6.53 -16.44
C GLY A 18 6.08 -8.04 -16.23
N GLY A 19 4.97 -8.49 -15.61
CA GLY A 19 4.66 -9.91 -15.46
C GLY A 19 4.43 -10.62 -16.80
N VAL A 20 3.89 -9.92 -17.81
CA VAL A 20 3.72 -10.45 -19.16
C VAL A 20 5.06 -10.63 -19.86
N ILE A 21 5.98 -9.67 -19.68
CA ILE A 21 7.30 -9.66 -20.34
C ILE A 21 8.25 -10.67 -19.69
N THR A 22 8.21 -10.79 -18.36
CA THR A 22 9.18 -11.55 -17.57
C THR A 22 8.70 -12.95 -17.16
N GLY A 23 7.39 -13.22 -17.24
CA GLY A 23 6.77 -14.42 -16.69
C GLY A 23 6.68 -14.44 -15.16
N ASN A 24 7.04 -13.35 -14.48
CA ASN A 24 6.99 -13.26 -13.02
C ASN A 24 5.58 -12.92 -12.54
N PHE A 25 4.86 -13.93 -12.04
CA PHE A 25 3.49 -13.79 -11.53
C PHE A 25 3.36 -12.78 -10.38
N GLY A 26 4.42 -12.58 -9.58
CA GLY A 26 4.40 -11.60 -8.48
C GLY A 26 4.18 -10.17 -8.97
N MET A 27 4.60 -9.85 -10.20
CA MET A 27 4.38 -8.52 -10.78
C MET A 27 2.90 -8.23 -11.02
N PHE A 28 2.07 -9.24 -11.32
CA PHE A 28 0.63 -9.01 -11.54
C PHE A 28 -0.09 -8.45 -10.31
N GLY A 29 0.45 -8.67 -9.11
CA GLY A 29 -0.07 -8.03 -7.89
C GLY A 29 -0.08 -6.50 -7.96
N PHE A 30 0.82 -5.90 -8.75
CA PHE A 30 0.84 -4.45 -8.96
C PHE A 30 -0.42 -3.93 -9.65
N PHE A 31 -1.14 -4.73 -10.45
CA PHE A 31 -2.40 -4.27 -11.06
C PHE A 31 -3.44 -3.82 -10.03
N GLY A 32 -3.37 -4.31 -8.78
CA GLY A 32 -4.20 -3.82 -7.68
C GLY A 32 -4.05 -2.30 -7.43
N PHE A 33 -2.90 -1.71 -7.75
CA PHE A 33 -2.69 -0.27 -7.62
C PHE A 33 -3.58 0.56 -8.54
N PHE A 34 -4.10 0.01 -9.65
CA PHE A 34 -5.07 0.74 -10.49
C PHE A 34 -6.33 1.17 -9.72
N ALA A 35 -6.67 0.52 -8.60
CA ALA A 35 -7.73 0.96 -7.70
C ALA A 35 -7.52 2.41 -7.19
N PHE A 36 -6.26 2.86 -7.03
CA PHE A 36 -5.95 4.24 -6.63
C PHE A 36 -6.31 5.29 -7.68
N PHE A 37 -6.53 4.91 -8.95
CA PHE A 37 -7.12 5.82 -9.92
C PHE A 37 -8.56 6.20 -9.56
N GLY A 38 -9.33 5.26 -9.01
CA GLY A 38 -10.72 5.48 -8.56
C GLY A 38 -10.83 6.38 -7.34
N ALA A 39 -9.86 6.32 -6.42
CA ALA A 39 -9.78 7.20 -5.25
C ALA A 39 -9.67 8.70 -5.60
N SER A 40 -9.43 9.04 -6.88
CA SER A 40 -9.43 10.41 -7.41
C SER A 40 -10.80 11.09 -7.45
N LEU A 41 -11.90 10.35 -7.28
CA LEU A 41 -13.25 10.90 -7.34
C LEU A 41 -13.73 11.46 -5.99
N GLN A 42 -13.04 11.13 -4.90
CA GLN A 42 -13.39 11.61 -3.56
C GLN A 42 -12.84 13.02 -3.34
N GLN A 43 -13.70 13.94 -2.90
CA GLN A 43 -13.31 15.31 -2.60
C GLN A 43 -12.25 15.30 -1.48
N GLN A 44 -11.16 16.05 -1.66
CA GLN A 44 -10.09 16.14 -0.67
C GLN A 44 -10.48 17.07 0.49
N ASP A 45 -11.38 16.61 1.34
CA ASP A 45 -11.68 17.26 2.60
C ASP A 45 -10.56 17.03 3.64
N GLU A 46 -10.66 17.75 4.77
CA GLU A 46 -9.66 17.66 5.85
C GLU A 46 -9.66 16.27 6.51
N MET A 47 -10.83 15.61 6.53
CA MET A 47 -11.01 14.28 7.10
C MET A 47 -10.25 13.21 6.31
N LEU A 48 -10.37 13.20 4.97
CA LEU A 48 -9.62 12.30 4.10
C LEU A 48 -8.12 12.49 4.29
N ARG A 49 -7.63 13.73 4.43
CA ARG A 49 -6.21 13.98 4.69
C ARG A 49 -5.75 13.42 6.03
N HIS A 50 -6.56 13.60 7.06
CA HIS A 50 -6.27 13.05 8.39
C HIS A 50 -6.25 11.51 8.36
N ASN A 51 -7.27 10.90 7.76
CA ASN A 51 -7.38 9.44 7.59
C ASN A 51 -6.23 8.88 6.76
N LEU A 52 -5.84 9.57 5.69
CA LEU A 52 -4.71 9.19 4.85
C LEU A 52 -3.38 9.23 5.61
N ALA A 53 -3.14 10.26 6.42
CA ALA A 53 -1.95 10.34 7.26
C ALA A 53 -1.91 9.22 8.30
N ARG A 54 -3.04 8.94 8.95
CA ARG A 54 -3.16 7.86 9.94
C ARG A 54 -2.98 6.47 9.32
N ALA A 55 -3.63 6.21 8.19
CA ALA A 55 -3.45 4.96 7.44
C ALA A 55 -2.02 4.80 6.92
N GLY A 56 -1.42 5.90 6.44
CA GLY A 56 -0.04 5.96 6.01
C GLY A 56 0.94 5.60 7.14
N LEU A 57 0.71 6.12 8.34
CA LEU A 57 1.52 5.78 9.52
C LEU A 57 1.42 4.29 9.87
N ASN A 58 0.22 3.69 9.83
CA ASN A 58 0.05 2.26 10.08
C ASN A 58 0.85 1.42 9.06
N GLY A 59 0.73 1.75 7.76
CA GLY A 59 1.51 1.08 6.71
C GLY A 59 3.01 1.25 6.91
N PHE A 60 3.46 2.46 7.25
CA PHE A 60 4.86 2.75 7.54
C PHE A 60 5.41 1.92 8.71
N VAL A 61 4.67 1.82 9.82
CA VAL A 61 5.08 0.99 10.97
C VAL A 61 5.22 -0.48 10.58
N VAL A 62 4.26 -1.02 9.82
CA VAL A 62 4.35 -2.41 9.30
C VAL A 62 5.56 -2.59 8.40
N SER A 63 5.85 -1.62 7.52
CA SER A 63 7.02 -1.65 6.66
C SER A 63 8.33 -1.63 7.44
N MET A 64 8.42 -0.81 8.50
CA MET A 64 9.61 -0.68 9.34
C MET A 64 9.91 -1.99 10.07
N LEU A 65 8.87 -2.58 10.69
CA LEU A 65 9.00 -3.86 11.39
C LEU A 65 9.32 -5.00 10.43
N GLY A 66 8.62 -5.07 9.29
CA GLY A 66 8.84 -6.11 8.29
C GLY A 66 10.22 -6.04 7.64
N LEU A 67 10.71 -4.85 7.29
CA LEU A 67 12.06 -4.68 6.73
C LEU A 67 13.13 -5.00 7.77
N SER A 68 12.95 -4.59 9.03
CA SER A 68 13.87 -4.94 10.12
C SER A 68 13.96 -6.46 10.30
N ALA A 69 12.81 -7.15 10.31
CA ALA A 69 12.76 -8.60 10.38
C ALA A 69 13.39 -9.28 9.14
N SER A 70 13.18 -8.69 7.95
CA SER A 70 13.77 -9.17 6.70
C SER A 70 15.30 -9.11 6.74
N ILE A 71 15.87 -8.01 7.25
CA ILE A 71 17.32 -7.84 7.39
C ILE A 71 17.91 -8.88 8.35
N LEU A 72 17.26 -9.11 9.50
CA LEU A 72 17.70 -10.13 10.47
C LEU A 72 17.65 -11.54 9.85
N ALA A 73 16.56 -11.88 9.17
CA ALA A 73 16.41 -13.18 8.53
C ALA A 73 17.49 -13.40 7.44
N VAL A 74 17.73 -12.41 6.58
CA VAL A 74 18.72 -12.53 5.51
C VAL A 74 20.15 -12.66 6.06
N THR A 75 20.45 -11.98 7.17
CA THR A 75 21.74 -12.13 7.86
C THR A 75 21.93 -13.54 8.43
N MET A 76 20.85 -14.22 8.84
CA MET A 76 20.92 -15.59 9.37
C MET A 76 20.98 -16.66 8.27
N PHE A 77 20.27 -16.47 7.16
CA PHE A 77 20.10 -17.49 6.12
C PHE A 77 20.96 -17.26 4.87
N GLU A 78 21.61 -16.10 4.74
CA GLU A 78 22.53 -15.73 3.66
C GLU A 78 22.01 -16.02 2.23
N SER A 79 20.70 -15.86 2.02
CA SER A 79 20.06 -16.26 0.77
C SER A 79 19.24 -15.15 0.11
N TRP A 80 19.57 -14.88 -1.15
CA TRP A 80 18.89 -13.92 -2.02
C TRP A 80 17.41 -14.26 -2.25
N ALA A 81 17.06 -15.55 -2.26
CA ALA A 81 15.67 -15.99 -2.41
C ALA A 81 14.83 -15.57 -1.18
N TYR A 82 15.39 -15.73 0.02
CA TYR A 82 14.73 -15.29 1.25
C TYR A 82 14.62 -13.77 1.32
N LEU A 83 15.64 -13.03 0.88
CA LEU A 83 15.57 -11.57 0.78
C LEU A 83 14.40 -11.14 -0.11
N ALA A 84 14.31 -11.68 -1.33
CA ALA A 84 13.25 -11.35 -2.28
C ALA A 84 11.85 -11.66 -1.71
N LEU A 85 11.69 -12.83 -1.10
CA LEU A 85 10.42 -13.26 -0.50
C LEU A 85 10.02 -12.37 0.69
N MET A 86 10.94 -12.08 1.60
CA MET A 86 10.65 -11.28 2.80
C MET A 86 10.37 -9.81 2.47
N VAL A 87 11.10 -9.23 1.51
CA VAL A 87 10.80 -7.90 0.98
C VAL A 87 9.43 -7.88 0.31
N GLY A 88 9.11 -8.89 -0.49
CA GLY A 88 7.80 -9.03 -1.14
C GLY A 88 6.65 -9.13 -0.15
N ILE A 89 6.79 -9.97 0.89
CA ILE A 89 5.79 -10.10 1.98
C ILE A 89 5.65 -8.77 2.73
N THR A 90 6.76 -8.12 3.08
CA THR A 90 6.73 -6.83 3.78
C THR A 90 6.03 -5.76 2.95
N PHE A 91 6.32 -5.71 1.64
CA PHE A 91 5.66 -4.82 0.70
C PHE A 91 4.15 -5.08 0.61
N ALA A 92 3.74 -6.35 0.48
CA ALA A 92 2.31 -6.69 0.46
C ALA A 92 1.62 -6.32 1.77
N ALA A 93 2.23 -6.67 2.92
CA ALA A 93 1.68 -6.40 4.24
C ALA A 93 1.47 -4.90 4.48
N GLN A 94 2.45 -4.05 4.19
CA GLN A 94 2.31 -2.60 4.39
C GLN A 94 1.20 -2.00 3.51
N ILE A 95 1.09 -2.44 2.25
CA ILE A 95 0.07 -1.93 1.31
C ILE A 95 -1.32 -2.38 1.74
N LEU A 96 -1.48 -3.62 2.18
CA LEU A 96 -2.73 -4.13 2.72
C LEU A 96 -3.12 -3.39 4.01
N THR A 97 -2.19 -3.21 4.95
CA THR A 97 -2.44 -2.45 6.18
C THR A 97 -2.84 -1.01 5.87
N PHE A 98 -2.14 -0.34 4.96
CA PHE A 98 -2.50 1.01 4.51
C PHE A 98 -3.91 1.04 3.91
N SER A 99 -4.20 0.14 2.97
CA SER A 99 -5.48 0.12 2.23
C SER A 99 -6.66 -0.20 3.14
N PHE A 100 -6.52 -1.21 4.01
CA PHE A 100 -7.56 -1.56 4.99
C PHE A 100 -7.75 -0.48 6.05
N SER A 101 -6.66 0.13 6.54
CA SER A 101 -6.74 1.25 7.49
C SER A 101 -7.49 2.43 6.88
N LEU A 102 -7.15 2.80 5.64
CA LEU A 102 -7.81 3.89 4.93
C LEU A 102 -9.30 3.60 4.72
N MET A 103 -9.64 2.42 4.21
CA MET A 103 -11.02 2.01 4.01
C MET A 103 -11.83 1.99 5.32
N HIS A 104 -11.20 1.56 6.43
CA HIS A 104 -11.82 1.54 7.75
C HIS A 104 -12.05 2.94 8.30
N TYR A 105 -11.08 3.84 8.18
CA TYR A 105 -11.21 5.22 8.67
C TYR A 105 -12.21 6.03 7.84
N GLU A 106 -12.22 5.86 6.51
CA GLU A 106 -13.22 6.49 5.64
C GLU A 106 -14.64 5.98 5.93
N ARG A 107 -14.82 4.67 6.17
CA ARG A 107 -16.11 4.11 6.57
C ARG A 107 -16.63 4.64 7.90
N LYS A 108 -15.74 4.87 8.87
CA LYS A 108 -16.11 5.41 10.19
C LYS A 108 -16.33 6.92 10.18
N GLY A 109 -15.58 7.66 9.38
CA GLY A 109 -15.75 9.11 9.22
C GLY A 109 -17.02 9.49 8.45
N GLY A 110 -17.61 8.58 7.68
CA GLY A 110 -18.86 8.79 6.95
C GLY A 110 -20.15 8.52 7.74
N VAL A 111 -20.07 8.06 9.00
CA VAL A 111 -21.23 7.76 9.85
C VAL A 111 -21.27 8.76 11.02
N SER A 112 -22.01 9.85 10.81
CA SER A 112 -22.60 10.79 11.80
C SER A 112 -21.80 11.20 13.03
N ASP A 113 -21.35 12.46 13.02
CA ASP A 113 -21.52 13.38 14.16
C ASP A 113 -22.98 13.90 14.21
N ASP A 114 -23.95 13.00 14.40
CA ASP A 114 -25.34 13.36 14.71
C ASP A 114 -25.80 12.53 15.92
N HIS A 115 -25.32 12.89 17.11
CA HIS A 115 -25.95 12.55 18.39
C HIS A 115 -25.78 13.71 19.37
#